data_AF-A0A497K8V3-F1
#
_entry.id   AF-A0A497K8V3-F1
#
_cell.length_a   1.000
_cell.length_b   1.000
_cell.length_c   1.000
_cell.angle_alpha   90.00
_cell.angle_beta   90.00
_cell.angle_gamma   90.00
#
_symmetry.space_group_name_H-M   'P 1'
#
loop_
_entity.id
_entity.type
_entity.pdbx_description
1 polymer ?
#
loop_
_entity_poly.entity_id
_entity_poly.type
_entity_poly.pdbx_seq_one_letter_code
_entity_poly.pdbx_strand_id
1 'polypeptide(L)'
;MHGSVKFGALLAVILITATGLLYYFSPSRMEAAVEGKGVITGVVKDENGAPLRGVNVVCEESSVTTNDKGEFSFEGLREGRYLIKAYKQGYMIGVKDVEVEKDGKASVEIFMKKIKRRIIVATDGTGDYNCDGVNDEYEINAAIESLSMIGGGTVHLKEGRYTIDGPVVLAHNIIFEGEGQDRTYIKLKDWNNREYWGLFVLNKVSNVTVKDFTLDGNKHRQRVSKGIDSDIDGFRTSWSHDIVIQRVKLMNLWTDGFQFVHSNDCVVENSSVIQAGHDGFMLIYCEKIKVINNYVYASGTGNAGIRLYECSFCLVERNYFNVYGFGILINPQGGVPCGNNVYKYNIMYGNYRDTPAIAIYARGTPIENELFIGNIIVRSVYHGVRLWATEEGGSRIKNVTFINNVIYGAKKSGIILEGKTKSITNVLVKNCIIANNGEYGIYGKVTSIYNDVWNNGKGNYGGGAKPGVGDISVDPLFADPAHGDFHLKSEAGRWDPNQKRWVKDSVTSPCIDAGDPSSDFSKEPEPNGGRINMGAYGNTEEASKSLKE
;
A
#
# COMPACT_ATOMS: atom_id res chain seq x y z
N MET A 1 -63.42 -14.35 25.49
CA MET A 1 -62.60 -15.33 24.76
C MET A 1 -61.32 -14.61 24.36
N HIS A 2 -60.29 -14.70 25.20
CA HIS A 2 -59.17 -15.66 25.07
C HIS A 2 -58.46 -15.49 23.72
N GLY A 3 -57.18 -15.12 23.63
CA GLY A 3 -56.16 -14.96 24.65
C GLY A 3 -54.84 -14.45 24.05
N SER A 4 -54.04 -13.87 24.93
CA SER A 4 -52.64 -13.46 24.80
C SER A 4 -51.67 -14.60 24.48
N VAL A 5 -50.64 -14.36 23.65
CA VAL A 5 -49.34 -15.08 23.66
C VAL A 5 -48.25 -14.11 23.20
N LYS A 6 -47.52 -13.46 24.13
CA LYS A 6 -46.13 -13.75 24.59
C LYS A 6 -45.04 -13.68 23.51
N PHE A 7 -44.26 -12.59 23.59
CA PHE A 7 -42.90 -12.46 23.07
C PHE A 7 -42.00 -13.57 23.65
N GLY A 8 -41.42 -14.39 22.78
CA GLY A 8 -40.32 -15.29 23.08
C GLY A 8 -39.08 -14.85 22.30
N ALA A 9 -37.98 -14.65 23.02
CA ALA A 9 -36.71 -14.16 22.50
C ALA A 9 -36.18 -15.02 21.34
N LEU A 10 -36.01 -14.41 20.16
CA LEU A 10 -35.23 -14.99 19.07
C LEU A 10 -33.78 -14.54 19.27
N LEU A 11 -32.91 -15.48 19.61
CA LEU A 11 -31.46 -15.31 19.55
C LEU A 11 -31.11 -14.92 18.10
N ALA A 12 -30.67 -13.68 17.90
CA ALA A 12 -30.16 -13.21 16.62
C ALA A 12 -28.84 -13.93 16.34
N VAL A 13 -28.89 -14.95 15.49
CA VAL A 13 -27.71 -15.46 14.78
C VAL A 13 -27.33 -14.38 13.78
N ILE A 14 -26.29 -13.60 14.12
CA ILE A 14 -25.66 -12.68 13.18
C ILE A 14 -24.95 -13.54 12.13
N LEU A 15 -25.63 -13.82 11.02
CA LEU A 15 -24.99 -14.26 9.79
C LEU A 15 -24.15 -13.07 9.30
N ILE A 16 -22.83 -13.13 9.51
CA ILE A 16 -21.90 -12.28 8.76
C ILE A 16 -21.90 -12.84 7.34
N THR A 17 -22.76 -12.28 6.48
CA THR A 17 -22.70 -12.55 5.05
C THR A 17 -21.47 -11.84 4.50
N ALA A 18 -20.45 -12.64 4.16
CA ALA A 18 -19.37 -12.23 3.27
C ALA A 18 -19.98 -11.85 1.92
N THR A 19 -20.37 -10.59 1.76
CA THR A 19 -20.86 -10.04 0.49
C THR A 19 -19.67 -9.49 -0.29
N GLY A 20 -19.18 -10.31 -1.21
CA GLY A 20 -18.10 -9.96 -2.11
C GLY A 20 -17.78 -11.03 -3.15
N LEU A 21 -18.80 -11.70 -3.73
CA LEU A 21 -18.63 -12.52 -4.94
C LEU A 21 -19.87 -12.31 -5.83
N LEU A 22 -19.74 -11.51 -6.89
CA LEU A 22 -20.74 -11.37 -7.94
C LEU A 22 -20.22 -12.08 -9.21
N TYR A 23 -20.73 -13.30 -9.40
CA TYR A 23 -21.09 -13.99 -10.64
C TYR A 23 -20.19 -13.94 -11.88
N TYR A 24 -19.58 -15.11 -12.17
CA TYR A 24 -19.58 -15.71 -13.52
C TYR A 24 -19.96 -17.19 -13.39
N PHE A 25 -21.26 -17.49 -13.52
CA PHE A 25 -21.73 -18.87 -13.71
C PHE A 25 -21.69 -19.21 -15.20
N SER A 26 -20.77 -20.09 -15.59
CA SER A 26 -20.91 -20.90 -16.80
C SER A 26 -21.95 -21.99 -16.53
N PRO A 27 -22.84 -22.36 -17.48
CA PRO A 27 -23.76 -23.46 -17.29
C PRO A 27 -22.99 -24.79 -17.32
N SER A 28 -22.55 -25.26 -16.15
CA SER A 28 -22.01 -26.60 -16.00
C SER A 28 -23.15 -27.63 -15.97
N ARG A 29 -23.02 -28.65 -16.80
CA ARG A 29 -23.81 -29.88 -16.79
C ARG A 29 -24.05 -30.35 -15.34
N MET A 30 -25.31 -30.61 -14.98
CA MET A 30 -25.64 -31.39 -13.79
C MET A 30 -25.17 -32.83 -14.00
N GLU A 31 -23.94 -33.13 -13.59
CA GLU A 31 -23.57 -34.51 -13.24
C GLU A 31 -24.18 -34.83 -11.88
N ALA A 32 -24.81 -36.00 -11.76
CA ALA A 32 -25.36 -36.47 -10.50
C ALA A 32 -24.24 -36.55 -9.45
N ALA A 33 -24.41 -35.84 -8.34
CA ALA A 33 -23.50 -35.85 -7.21
C ALA A 33 -23.38 -37.28 -6.66
N VAL A 34 -22.23 -37.93 -6.85
CA VAL A 34 -21.93 -39.19 -6.15
C VAL A 34 -21.85 -38.88 -4.66
N GLU A 35 -22.69 -39.55 -3.87
CA GLU A 35 -22.73 -39.42 -2.42
C GLU A 35 -21.46 -40.06 -1.83
N GLY A 36 -20.74 -39.32 -0.96
CA GLY A 36 -19.58 -39.87 -0.26
C GLY A 36 -20.00 -40.78 0.89
N LYS A 37 -19.14 -41.70 1.35
CA LYS A 37 -19.41 -42.52 2.56
C LYS A 37 -18.42 -42.28 3.69
N GLY A 38 -17.56 -41.28 3.55
CA GLY A 38 -16.60 -40.88 4.56
C GLY A 38 -17.28 -40.36 5.84
N VAL A 39 -16.60 -40.52 6.95
CA VAL A 39 -17.09 -40.11 8.28
C VAL A 39 -15.99 -39.37 9.02
N ILE A 40 -16.33 -38.24 9.62
CA ILE A 40 -15.48 -37.59 10.64
C ILE A 40 -16.19 -37.71 11.98
N THR A 41 -15.52 -38.29 12.97
CA THR A 41 -15.96 -38.27 14.37
C THR A 41 -15.01 -37.42 15.20
N GLY A 42 -15.45 -36.93 16.35
CA GLY A 42 -14.52 -36.24 17.23
C GLY A 42 -15.09 -35.91 18.59
N VAL A 43 -14.21 -35.37 19.44
CA VAL A 43 -14.54 -34.89 20.78
C VAL A 43 -14.04 -33.47 20.95
N VAL A 44 -14.88 -32.60 21.48
CA VAL A 44 -14.49 -31.24 21.88
C VAL A 44 -14.28 -31.19 23.39
N LYS A 45 -13.14 -30.65 23.82
CA LYS A 45 -12.71 -30.53 25.22
C LYS A 45 -12.30 -29.11 25.55
N ASP A 46 -12.32 -28.75 26.83
CA ASP A 46 -11.70 -27.52 27.31
C ASP A 46 -10.18 -27.68 27.48
N GLU A 47 -9.49 -26.60 27.84
CA GLU A 47 -8.03 -26.57 28.05
C GLU A 47 -7.52 -27.51 29.16
N ASN A 48 -8.40 -28.04 30.02
CA ASN A 48 -8.08 -29.01 31.07
C ASN A 48 -8.44 -30.45 30.67
N GLY A 49 -8.94 -30.66 29.45
CA GLY A 49 -9.34 -31.95 28.92
C GLY A 49 -10.76 -32.39 29.28
N ALA A 50 -11.57 -31.54 29.91
CA ALA A 50 -12.96 -31.86 30.23
C ALA A 50 -13.85 -31.75 28.97
N PRO A 51 -14.78 -32.69 28.73
CA PRO A 51 -15.63 -32.67 27.55
C PRO A 51 -16.58 -31.45 27.55
N LEU A 52 -16.73 -30.83 26.39
CA LEU A 52 -17.60 -29.67 26.20
C LEU A 52 -18.90 -30.07 25.48
N ARG A 53 -20.00 -30.14 26.22
CA ARG A 53 -21.36 -30.29 25.69
C ARG A 53 -21.83 -29.02 24.98
N GLY A 54 -22.67 -29.15 23.95
CA GLY A 54 -23.39 -28.01 23.38
C GLY A 54 -22.50 -27.07 22.58
N VAL A 55 -21.38 -27.57 22.06
CA VAL A 55 -20.52 -26.86 21.12
C VAL A 55 -21.13 -27.03 19.74
N ASN A 56 -21.31 -25.93 19.01
CA ASN A 56 -21.70 -25.98 17.61
C ASN A 56 -20.45 -26.27 16.76
N VAL A 57 -20.37 -27.45 16.17
CA VAL A 57 -19.27 -27.88 15.31
C VAL A 57 -19.73 -27.78 13.86
N VAL A 58 -18.96 -27.10 13.04
CA VAL A 58 -19.25 -26.82 11.62
C VAL A 58 -18.19 -27.49 10.75
N CYS A 59 -18.64 -28.15 9.69
CA CYS A 59 -17.81 -28.74 8.64
C CYS A 59 -18.49 -28.43 7.30
N GLU A 60 -17.86 -27.59 6.47
CA GLU A 60 -18.45 -27.02 5.25
C GLU A 60 -19.83 -26.37 5.52
N GLU A 61 -20.89 -26.84 4.85
CA GLU A 61 -22.27 -26.34 5.01
C GLU A 61 -23.04 -27.06 6.12
N SER A 62 -22.45 -28.10 6.73
CA SER A 62 -23.09 -28.90 7.77
C SER A 62 -22.70 -28.42 9.17
N SER A 63 -23.61 -28.56 10.11
CA SER A 63 -23.32 -28.30 11.53
C SER A 63 -24.01 -29.32 12.44
N VAL A 64 -23.34 -29.65 13.55
CA VAL A 64 -23.82 -30.57 14.59
C VAL A 64 -23.49 -30.01 15.96
N THR A 65 -24.20 -30.46 16.99
CA THR A 65 -23.96 -30.03 18.37
C THR A 65 -23.39 -31.18 19.20
N THR A 66 -22.35 -30.92 19.98
CA THR A 66 -21.73 -31.96 20.82
C THR A 66 -22.66 -32.45 21.94
N ASN A 67 -22.61 -33.75 22.21
CA ASN A 67 -23.36 -34.39 23.30
C ASN A 67 -22.71 -34.16 24.68
N ASP A 68 -23.22 -34.80 25.74
CA ASP A 68 -22.71 -34.66 27.12
C ASP A 68 -21.26 -35.12 27.31
N LYS A 69 -20.75 -35.96 26.39
CA LYS A 69 -19.36 -36.41 26.35
C LYS A 69 -18.49 -35.57 25.41
N GLY A 70 -19.04 -34.48 24.86
CA GLY A 70 -18.33 -33.63 23.91
C GLY A 70 -18.22 -34.22 22.50
N GLU A 71 -18.89 -35.35 22.22
CA GLU A 71 -18.73 -36.09 20.96
C GLU A 71 -19.58 -35.46 19.84
N PHE A 72 -19.08 -35.53 18.60
CA PHE A 72 -19.78 -35.15 17.36
C PHE A 72 -19.45 -36.11 16.20
N SER A 73 -20.27 -36.12 15.15
CA SER A 73 -20.06 -36.90 13.93
C SER A 73 -20.59 -36.17 12.70
N PHE A 74 -19.86 -36.25 11.59
CA PHE A 74 -20.29 -35.91 10.24
C PHE A 74 -20.18 -37.15 9.35
N GLU A 75 -21.22 -37.42 8.56
CA GLU A 75 -21.30 -38.59 7.69
C GLU A 75 -21.58 -38.15 6.25
N GLY A 76 -21.41 -39.06 5.29
CA GLY A 76 -21.69 -38.78 3.88
C GLY A 76 -20.59 -37.98 3.17
N LEU A 77 -19.40 -37.89 3.79
CA LEU A 77 -18.31 -37.06 3.30
C LEU A 77 -17.60 -37.73 2.13
N ARG A 78 -17.19 -36.94 1.15
CA ARG A 78 -16.33 -37.42 0.07
C ARG A 78 -14.88 -37.50 0.55
N GLU A 79 -14.06 -38.21 -0.21
CA GLU A 79 -12.61 -38.11 -0.07
C GLU A 79 -12.18 -36.64 -0.22
N GLY A 80 -11.37 -36.14 0.71
CA GLY A 80 -10.92 -34.75 0.68
C GLY A 80 -10.45 -34.23 2.03
N ARG A 81 -10.00 -32.98 2.04
CA ARG A 81 -9.58 -32.27 3.25
C ARG A 81 -10.68 -31.30 3.69
N TYR A 82 -11.01 -31.34 4.97
CA TYR A 82 -12.09 -30.58 5.59
C TYR A 82 -11.55 -29.69 6.70
N LEU A 83 -12.05 -28.47 6.80
CA LEU A 83 -11.82 -27.57 7.93
C LEU A 83 -13.00 -27.65 8.89
N ILE A 84 -12.73 -28.04 10.12
CA ILE A 84 -13.70 -28.15 11.20
C ILE A 84 -13.54 -26.94 12.12
N LYS A 85 -14.65 -26.25 12.39
CA LYS A 85 -14.69 -25.13 13.33
C LYS A 85 -15.67 -25.41 14.46
N ALA A 86 -15.24 -25.17 15.69
CA ALA A 86 -16.01 -25.38 16.91
C ALA A 86 -16.31 -24.04 17.58
N TYR A 87 -17.60 -23.77 17.80
CA TYR A 87 -18.12 -22.51 18.33
C TYR A 87 -18.82 -22.72 19.67
N LYS A 88 -18.40 -21.94 20.67
CA LYS A 88 -19.05 -21.90 21.99
C LYS A 88 -18.81 -20.53 22.64
N GLN A 89 -19.87 -19.90 23.16
CA GLN A 89 -19.76 -18.61 23.83
C GLN A 89 -18.73 -18.66 24.98
N GLY A 90 -17.86 -17.65 25.04
CA GLY A 90 -16.82 -17.53 26.07
C GLY A 90 -15.55 -18.33 25.78
N TYR A 91 -15.46 -18.99 24.63
CA TYR A 91 -14.29 -19.71 24.17
C TYR A 91 -13.78 -19.13 22.85
N MET A 92 -12.48 -19.29 22.62
CA MET A 92 -11.89 -19.12 21.30
C MET A 92 -12.43 -20.20 20.37
N ILE A 93 -12.54 -19.90 19.08
CA ILE A 93 -12.96 -20.86 18.07
C ILE A 93 -11.96 -22.01 18.01
N GLY A 94 -12.42 -23.24 18.21
CA GLY A 94 -11.60 -24.41 17.95
C GLY A 94 -11.50 -24.63 16.45
N VAL A 95 -10.31 -24.89 15.93
CA VAL A 95 -10.11 -25.15 14.50
C VAL A 95 -9.28 -26.41 14.31
N LYS A 96 -9.71 -27.29 13.39
CA LYS A 96 -8.87 -28.37 12.90
C LYS A 96 -9.10 -28.72 11.44
N ASP A 97 -8.01 -28.93 10.72
CA ASP A 97 -7.99 -29.54 9.41
C ASP A 97 -7.94 -31.07 9.52
N VAL A 98 -8.69 -31.76 8.66
CA VAL A 98 -8.87 -33.22 8.70
C VAL A 98 -8.89 -33.76 7.28
N GLU A 99 -8.12 -34.80 7.02
CA GLU A 99 -8.17 -35.51 5.74
C GLU A 99 -9.04 -36.77 5.89
N VAL A 100 -9.99 -36.93 4.97
CA VAL A 100 -10.88 -38.09 4.87
C VAL A 100 -10.49 -38.83 3.60
N GLU A 101 -9.99 -40.05 3.76
CA GLU A 101 -9.75 -40.96 2.64
C GLU A 101 -11.06 -41.47 2.05
N LYS A 102 -11.02 -42.04 0.84
CA LYS A 102 -12.20 -42.60 0.17
C LYS A 102 -12.94 -43.62 1.05
N ASP A 103 -14.21 -43.32 1.34
CA ASP A 103 -15.08 -44.12 2.22
C ASP A 103 -14.47 -44.37 3.62
N GLY A 104 -13.48 -43.56 4.01
CA GLY A 104 -12.69 -43.70 5.23
C GLY A 104 -13.34 -43.07 6.47
N LYS A 105 -12.74 -43.35 7.63
CA LYS A 105 -13.12 -42.74 8.91
C LYS A 105 -11.96 -41.94 9.47
N ALA A 106 -12.20 -40.67 9.77
CA ALA A 106 -11.25 -39.82 10.49
C ALA A 106 -11.78 -39.51 11.90
N SER A 107 -10.86 -39.31 12.84
CA SER A 107 -11.18 -38.93 14.22
C SER A 107 -10.35 -37.73 14.62
N VAL A 108 -10.96 -36.75 15.30
CA VAL A 108 -10.27 -35.55 15.76
C VAL A 108 -10.62 -35.16 17.18
N GLU A 109 -9.64 -34.52 17.83
CA GLU A 109 -9.80 -33.87 19.13
C GLU A 109 -9.63 -32.37 18.97
N ILE A 110 -10.59 -31.60 19.51
CA ILE A 110 -10.57 -30.14 19.46
C ILE A 110 -10.52 -29.61 20.90
N PHE A 111 -9.46 -28.89 21.24
CA PHE A 111 -9.32 -28.21 22.53
C PHE A 111 -9.71 -26.74 22.39
N MET A 112 -10.66 -26.28 23.20
CA MET A 112 -11.11 -24.88 23.21
C MET A 112 -10.63 -24.17 24.47
N LYS A 113 -9.84 -23.12 24.27
CA LYS A 113 -9.35 -22.21 25.34
C LYS A 113 -10.38 -21.11 25.59
N LYS A 114 -10.39 -20.56 26.82
CA LYS A 114 -11.22 -19.38 27.11
C LYS A 114 -10.77 -18.19 26.27
N ILE A 115 -11.74 -17.41 25.79
CA ILE A 115 -11.46 -16.26 24.94
C ILE A 115 -10.75 -15.13 25.71
N LYS A 116 -9.75 -14.52 25.08
CA LYS A 116 -8.92 -13.44 25.61
C LYS A 116 -8.91 -12.28 24.61
N ARG A 117 -8.61 -11.06 25.09
CA ARG A 117 -8.45 -9.87 24.22
C ARG A 117 -7.11 -9.81 23.47
N ARG A 118 -6.14 -10.63 23.88
CA ARG A 118 -4.88 -10.83 23.17
C ARG A 118 -4.74 -12.32 22.93
N ILE A 119 -4.65 -12.71 21.67
CA ILE A 119 -4.52 -14.09 21.23
C ILE A 119 -3.14 -14.25 20.60
N ILE A 120 -2.38 -15.24 21.09
CA ILE A 120 -1.05 -15.57 20.59
C ILE A 120 -1.17 -16.64 19.51
N VAL A 121 -0.56 -16.41 18.35
CA VAL A 121 -0.41 -17.39 17.27
C VAL A 121 1.07 -17.69 17.11
N ALA A 122 1.47 -18.95 17.19
CA ALA A 122 2.87 -19.35 17.20
C ALA A 122 3.13 -20.58 16.32
N THR A 123 4.38 -20.80 15.94
CA THR A 123 4.83 -22.02 15.24
C THR A 123 5.65 -22.96 16.13
N ASP A 124 5.87 -22.58 17.40
CA ASP A 124 6.74 -23.27 18.36
C ASP A 124 5.97 -24.05 19.46
N GLY A 125 4.64 -24.14 19.33
CA GLY A 125 3.78 -24.80 20.32
C GLY A 125 3.36 -23.92 21.50
N THR A 126 3.91 -22.71 21.65
CA THR A 126 3.64 -21.83 22.80
C THR A 126 2.40 -20.93 22.64
N GLY A 127 1.75 -20.97 21.48
CA GLY A 127 0.62 -20.11 21.15
C GLY A 127 -0.71 -20.54 21.79
N ASP A 128 -1.66 -19.61 21.77
CA ASP A 128 -3.07 -19.97 21.96
C ASP A 128 -3.55 -20.80 20.76
N TYR A 129 -3.17 -20.39 19.56
CA TYR A 129 -3.16 -21.21 18.34
C TYR A 129 -1.73 -21.56 17.94
N ASN A 130 -1.54 -22.80 17.47
CA ASN A 130 -0.25 -23.30 17.04
C ASN A 130 -0.32 -23.74 15.57
N CYS A 131 0.31 -22.94 14.72
CA CYS A 131 0.48 -23.15 13.29
C CYS A 131 1.52 -24.24 13.02
N ASP A 132 1.29 -25.04 11.99
CA ASP A 132 2.13 -26.18 11.62
C ASP A 132 2.91 -25.97 10.31
N GLY A 133 2.74 -24.80 9.67
CA GLY A 133 3.36 -24.48 8.40
C GLY A 133 2.54 -24.94 7.19
N VAL A 134 1.28 -25.35 7.39
CA VAL A 134 0.36 -25.77 6.34
C VAL A 134 -1.00 -25.09 6.55
N ASN A 135 -1.37 -24.21 5.61
CA ASN A 135 -2.64 -23.47 5.67
C ASN A 135 -2.83 -22.69 6.98
N ASP A 136 -1.75 -22.06 7.47
CA ASP A 136 -1.72 -21.37 8.76
C ASP A 136 -2.74 -20.21 8.84
N GLU A 137 -3.31 -19.79 7.71
CA GLU A 137 -4.44 -18.86 7.71
C GLU A 137 -5.67 -19.40 8.46
N TYR A 138 -5.80 -20.71 8.68
CA TYR A 138 -6.90 -21.29 9.43
C TYR A 138 -6.85 -20.90 10.90
N GLU A 139 -5.71 -21.09 11.55
CA GLU A 139 -5.44 -20.67 12.92
C GLU A 139 -5.48 -19.15 13.06
N ILE A 140 -4.85 -18.44 12.12
CA ILE A 140 -4.81 -16.98 12.14
C ILE A 140 -6.23 -16.39 12.00
N ASN A 141 -7.03 -16.87 11.05
CA ASN A 141 -8.40 -16.39 10.87
C ASN A 141 -9.30 -16.81 12.04
N ALA A 142 -9.09 -17.99 12.64
CA ALA A 142 -9.81 -18.38 13.85
C ALA A 142 -9.52 -17.44 15.04
N ALA A 143 -8.28 -16.94 15.17
CA ALA A 143 -7.92 -15.92 16.15
C ALA A 143 -8.65 -14.59 15.89
N ILE A 144 -8.65 -14.12 14.64
CA ILE A 144 -9.34 -12.88 14.24
C ILE A 144 -10.85 -13.00 14.48
N GLU A 145 -11.45 -14.11 14.02
CA GLU A 145 -12.88 -14.38 14.14
C GLU A 145 -13.29 -14.46 15.62
N SER A 146 -12.50 -15.12 16.46
CA SER A 146 -12.70 -15.16 17.92
C SER A 146 -12.75 -13.75 18.51
N LEU A 147 -11.78 -12.89 18.20
CA LEU A 147 -11.76 -11.51 18.72
C LEU A 147 -12.96 -10.69 18.23
N SER A 148 -13.40 -10.89 16.98
CA SER A 148 -14.55 -10.15 16.45
C SER A 148 -15.84 -10.44 17.24
N MET A 149 -16.01 -11.67 17.75
CA MET A 149 -17.15 -12.05 18.61
C MET A 149 -17.20 -11.31 19.95
N ILE A 150 -16.09 -10.71 20.39
CA ILE A 150 -16.00 -9.94 21.64
C ILE A 150 -15.70 -8.45 21.41
N GLY A 151 -15.85 -7.99 20.17
CA GLY A 151 -15.73 -6.58 19.80
C GLY A 151 -14.31 -6.13 19.41
N GLY A 152 -13.35 -7.05 19.29
CA GLY A 152 -11.98 -6.76 18.84
C GLY A 152 -10.90 -7.11 19.87
N GLY A 153 -9.66 -6.83 19.50
CA GLY A 153 -8.48 -7.11 20.31
C GLY A 153 -7.22 -7.28 19.47
N THR A 154 -6.24 -7.99 20.03
CA THR A 154 -4.92 -8.17 19.40
C THR A 154 -4.70 -9.62 18.99
N VAL A 155 -4.41 -9.83 17.71
CA VAL A 155 -3.76 -11.05 17.22
C VAL A 155 -2.26 -10.78 17.18
N HIS A 156 -1.50 -11.57 17.95
CA HIS A 156 -0.06 -11.46 18.02
C HIS A 156 0.61 -12.71 17.47
N LEU A 157 1.29 -12.57 16.33
CA LEU A 157 2.13 -13.60 15.75
C LEU A 157 3.51 -13.51 16.38
N LYS A 158 3.98 -14.60 16.98
CA LYS A 158 5.37 -14.72 17.42
C LYS A 158 6.33 -14.70 16.23
N GLU A 159 7.63 -14.59 16.51
CA GLU A 159 8.66 -14.89 15.51
C GLU A 159 8.47 -16.30 14.96
N GLY A 160 8.67 -16.44 13.65
CA GLY A 160 8.34 -17.68 12.95
C GLY A 160 8.02 -17.48 11.48
N ARG A 161 7.80 -18.60 10.81
CA ARG A 161 7.39 -18.65 9.40
C ARG A 161 6.02 -19.32 9.31
N TYR A 162 5.06 -18.54 8.86
CA TYR A 162 3.68 -18.95 8.66
C TYR A 162 3.44 -19.13 7.15
N THR A 163 2.96 -20.29 6.73
CA THR A 163 2.67 -20.60 5.33
C THR A 163 1.17 -20.60 5.10
N ILE A 164 0.71 -19.70 4.23
CA ILE A 164 -0.71 -19.55 3.91
C ILE A 164 -1.04 -20.07 2.51
N ASP A 165 -2.24 -20.60 2.34
CA ASP A 165 -2.83 -20.95 1.03
C ASP A 165 -4.08 -20.13 0.68
N GLY A 166 -4.64 -19.46 1.68
CA GLY A 166 -5.79 -18.58 1.58
C GLY A 166 -5.56 -17.23 2.24
N PRO A 167 -6.54 -16.33 2.15
CA PRO A 167 -6.39 -14.96 2.64
C PRO A 167 -6.42 -14.92 4.17
N VAL A 168 -5.64 -14.01 4.73
CA VAL A 168 -5.85 -13.50 6.10
C VAL A 168 -6.91 -12.40 6.02
N VAL A 169 -8.07 -12.62 6.65
CA VAL A 169 -9.23 -11.73 6.57
C VAL A 169 -9.38 -10.97 7.88
N LEU A 170 -9.11 -9.67 7.86
CA LEU A 170 -9.19 -8.84 9.06
C LEU A 170 -10.62 -8.40 9.33
N ALA A 171 -10.95 -8.21 10.61
CA ALA A 171 -12.23 -7.70 11.09
C ALA A 171 -12.05 -6.30 11.73
N HIS A 172 -13.15 -5.62 12.05
CA HIS A 172 -13.11 -4.34 12.76
C HIS A 172 -12.42 -4.46 14.13
N ASN A 173 -11.83 -3.37 14.61
CA ASN A 173 -11.24 -3.27 15.96
C ASN A 173 -10.12 -4.29 16.22
N ILE A 174 -9.38 -4.69 15.17
CA ILE A 174 -8.28 -5.64 15.26
C ILE A 174 -6.93 -4.93 15.22
N ILE A 175 -6.05 -5.31 16.15
CA ILE A 175 -4.62 -5.09 16.03
C ILE A 175 -4.00 -6.42 15.59
N PHE A 176 -3.42 -6.45 14.40
CA PHE A 176 -2.66 -7.58 13.88
C PHE A 176 -1.17 -7.24 13.92
N GLU A 177 -0.42 -7.89 14.79
CA GLU A 177 1.00 -7.58 15.01
C GLU A 177 1.89 -8.83 14.93
N GLY A 178 3.05 -8.71 14.29
CA GLY A 178 4.16 -9.64 14.43
C GLY A 178 5.19 -9.15 15.46
N GLU A 179 6.32 -9.85 15.55
CA GLU A 179 7.46 -9.45 16.39
C GLU A 179 8.51 -8.65 15.59
N GLY A 180 8.35 -8.44 14.29
CA GLY A 180 9.21 -7.56 13.50
C GLY A 180 9.37 -8.03 12.06
N GLN A 181 9.72 -7.10 11.18
CA GLN A 181 9.88 -7.36 9.73
C GLN A 181 10.93 -8.44 9.43
N ASP A 182 11.94 -8.61 10.28
CA ASP A 182 12.98 -9.63 10.12
C ASP A 182 12.79 -10.88 11.00
N ARG A 183 11.63 -11.00 11.68
CA ARG A 183 11.35 -12.08 12.65
C ARG A 183 10.08 -12.86 12.35
N THR A 184 9.01 -12.15 11.99
CA THR A 184 7.71 -12.76 11.66
C THR A 184 7.50 -12.71 10.16
N TYR A 185 7.37 -13.89 9.54
CA TYR A 185 7.22 -14.05 8.09
C TYR A 185 5.93 -14.79 7.77
N ILE A 186 5.07 -14.18 6.97
CA ILE A 186 3.89 -14.83 6.38
C ILE A 186 4.20 -15.01 4.89
N LYS A 187 4.11 -16.25 4.39
CA LYS A 187 4.49 -16.59 3.02
C LYS A 187 3.38 -17.36 2.32
N LEU A 188 3.07 -16.98 1.08
CA LEU A 188 2.21 -17.77 0.21
C LEU A 188 2.87 -19.11 -0.12
N LYS A 189 2.12 -20.22 0.00
CA LYS A 189 2.62 -21.56 -0.31
C LYS A 189 3.13 -21.67 -1.75
N ASP A 190 3.97 -22.66 -2.02
CA ASP A 190 4.45 -22.92 -3.38
C ASP A 190 3.30 -23.45 -4.26
N TRP A 191 3.32 -23.10 -5.54
CA TRP A 191 2.36 -23.56 -6.55
C TRP A 191 0.88 -23.24 -6.24
N ASN A 192 0.62 -22.17 -5.51
CA ASN A 192 -0.74 -21.62 -5.45
C ASN A 192 -1.15 -21.15 -6.85
N ASN A 193 -2.40 -21.41 -7.21
CA ASN A 193 -2.96 -21.17 -8.54
C ASN A 193 -4.25 -20.32 -8.49
N ARG A 194 -4.52 -19.65 -7.36
CA ARG A 194 -5.67 -18.77 -7.21
C ARG A 194 -5.38 -17.43 -7.88
N GLU A 195 -6.33 -16.92 -8.63
CA GLU A 195 -6.31 -15.60 -9.29
C GLU A 195 -7.38 -14.71 -8.62
N TYR A 196 -7.25 -13.38 -8.75
CA TYR A 196 -8.25 -12.36 -8.33
C TYR A 196 -8.48 -12.19 -6.82
N TRP A 197 -7.42 -12.21 -6.02
CA TRP A 197 -7.52 -12.12 -4.56
C TRP A 197 -6.37 -11.32 -3.93
N GLY A 198 -6.46 -11.10 -2.61
CA GLY A 198 -5.41 -10.48 -1.80
C GLY A 198 -4.96 -11.41 -0.69
N LEU A 199 -3.67 -11.42 -0.36
CA LEU A 199 -3.13 -12.20 0.75
C LEU A 199 -3.66 -11.70 2.10
N PHE A 200 -3.80 -10.38 2.24
CA PHE A 200 -4.54 -9.72 3.31
C PHE A 200 -5.78 -9.02 2.75
N VAL A 201 -6.94 -9.31 3.33
CA VAL A 201 -8.22 -8.74 2.91
C VAL A 201 -8.83 -7.91 4.04
N LEU A 202 -9.10 -6.64 3.73
CA LEU A 202 -9.82 -5.71 4.58
C LEU A 202 -11.01 -5.18 3.78
N ASN A 203 -12.20 -5.70 4.02
CA ASN A 203 -13.38 -5.33 3.24
C ASN A 203 -14.51 -4.84 4.16
N LYS A 204 -14.92 -3.59 3.99
CA LYS A 204 -15.94 -2.93 4.83
C LYS A 204 -15.58 -2.96 6.32
N VAL A 205 -14.28 -2.83 6.64
CA VAL A 205 -13.79 -2.83 8.02
C VAL A 205 -13.29 -1.47 8.46
N SER A 206 -13.17 -1.28 9.76
CA SER A 206 -12.68 -0.05 10.34
C SER A 206 -11.96 -0.26 11.67
N ASN A 207 -11.14 0.73 12.04
CA ASN A 207 -10.32 0.71 13.26
C ASN A 207 -9.41 -0.53 13.31
N VAL A 208 -8.54 -0.65 12.30
CA VAL A 208 -7.62 -1.79 12.16
C VAL A 208 -6.19 -1.30 12.14
N THR A 209 -5.33 -1.92 12.95
CA THR A 209 -3.88 -1.67 12.93
C THR A 209 -3.15 -2.94 12.49
N VAL A 210 -2.23 -2.83 11.55
CA VAL A 210 -1.42 -3.94 11.04
C VAL A 210 0.06 -3.56 11.11
N LYS A 211 0.89 -4.35 11.80
CA LYS A 211 2.30 -3.96 12.01
C LYS A 211 3.28 -5.11 12.23
N ASP A 212 4.56 -4.82 11.97
CA ASP A 212 5.71 -5.59 12.46
C ASP A 212 5.87 -7.02 11.87
N PHE A 213 5.73 -7.19 10.56
CA PHE A 213 6.03 -8.47 9.89
C PHE A 213 6.41 -8.30 8.41
N THR A 214 6.91 -9.39 7.82
CA THR A 214 7.10 -9.55 6.37
C THR A 214 6.00 -10.42 5.78
N LEU A 215 5.43 -9.99 4.65
CA LEU A 215 4.56 -10.76 3.78
C LEU A 215 5.29 -11.07 2.45
N ASP A 216 5.45 -12.35 2.14
CA ASP A 216 6.09 -12.84 0.93
C ASP A 216 5.05 -13.48 0.00
N GLY A 217 4.78 -12.81 -1.13
CA GLY A 217 3.91 -13.33 -2.18
C GLY A 217 4.50 -14.50 -2.97
N ASN A 218 5.77 -14.82 -2.74
CA ASN A 218 6.44 -16.00 -3.26
C ASN A 218 6.35 -16.12 -4.81
N LYS A 219 6.34 -14.99 -5.53
CA LYS A 219 6.17 -14.89 -6.99
C LYS A 219 6.96 -15.95 -7.78
N HIS A 220 8.23 -16.15 -7.43
CA HIS A 220 9.15 -17.03 -8.16
C HIS A 220 8.82 -18.52 -8.08
N ARG A 221 7.94 -18.92 -7.16
CA ARG A 221 7.45 -20.30 -7.01
C ARG A 221 5.94 -20.42 -7.21
N GLN A 222 5.31 -19.41 -7.79
CA GLN A 222 3.95 -19.52 -8.28
C GLN A 222 3.94 -19.80 -9.77
N ARG A 223 2.79 -20.27 -10.27
CA ARG A 223 2.54 -20.26 -11.71
C ARG A 223 2.52 -18.81 -12.19
N VAL A 224 3.01 -18.59 -13.41
CA VAL A 224 2.92 -17.29 -14.06
C VAL A 224 1.45 -16.93 -14.22
N SER A 225 1.08 -15.78 -13.66
CA SER A 225 -0.27 -15.27 -13.71
C SER A 225 -0.64 -14.93 -15.17
N LYS A 226 -1.91 -15.07 -15.57
CA LYS A 226 -2.35 -14.89 -16.97
C LYS A 226 -2.31 -13.44 -17.46
N GLY A 227 -1.83 -12.50 -16.66
CA GLY A 227 -1.67 -11.09 -17.02
C GLY A 227 -1.57 -10.19 -15.80
N ILE A 228 -1.50 -8.88 -16.05
CA ILE A 228 -1.50 -7.86 -14.99
C ILE A 228 -2.80 -7.85 -14.16
N ASP A 229 -3.91 -8.31 -14.75
CA ASP A 229 -5.24 -8.35 -14.12
C ASP A 229 -5.52 -9.66 -13.36
N SER A 230 -4.53 -10.54 -13.17
CA SER A 230 -4.74 -11.84 -12.50
C SER A 230 -4.46 -11.83 -10.99
N ASP A 231 -4.81 -10.70 -10.36
CA ASP A 231 -4.57 -10.21 -8.99
C ASP A 231 -4.13 -11.24 -7.91
N ILE A 232 -2.88 -11.15 -7.48
CA ILE A 232 -2.48 -11.61 -6.14
C ILE A 232 -1.85 -10.40 -5.45
N ASP A 233 -2.72 -9.58 -4.88
CA ASP A 233 -2.31 -8.36 -4.19
C ASP A 233 -1.77 -8.71 -2.80
N GLY A 234 -0.81 -7.93 -2.31
CA GLY A 234 -0.35 -8.08 -0.93
C GLY A 234 -1.47 -7.75 0.05
N PHE A 235 -1.98 -6.53 -0.06
CA PHE A 235 -3.12 -6.03 0.71
C PHE A 235 -4.21 -5.56 -0.23
N ARG A 236 -5.42 -6.10 -0.06
CA ARG A 236 -6.64 -5.63 -0.72
C ARG A 236 -7.55 -4.99 0.33
N THR A 237 -7.54 -3.66 0.38
CA THR A 237 -8.39 -2.86 1.27
C THR A 237 -9.51 -2.22 0.49
N SER A 238 -10.76 -2.49 0.84
CA SER A 238 -11.92 -2.04 0.09
C SER A 238 -13.04 -1.54 1.01
N TRP A 239 -13.65 -0.41 0.66
CA TRP A 239 -14.75 0.22 1.43
C TRP A 239 -14.44 0.36 2.94
N SER A 240 -13.18 0.61 3.27
CA SER A 240 -12.70 0.58 4.66
C SER A 240 -12.13 1.94 5.08
N HIS A 241 -12.13 2.21 6.37
CA HIS A 241 -11.60 3.47 6.91
C HIS A 241 -10.93 3.29 8.27
N ASP A 242 -10.15 4.27 8.71
CA ASP A 242 -9.37 4.20 9.96
C ASP A 242 -8.44 2.98 10.01
N ILE A 243 -7.71 2.76 8.92
CA ILE A 243 -6.73 1.67 8.78
C ILE A 243 -5.33 2.22 8.93
N VAL A 244 -4.51 1.63 9.80
CA VAL A 244 -3.12 1.99 10.01
C VAL A 244 -2.22 0.78 9.73
N ILE A 245 -1.32 0.90 8.76
CA ILE A 245 -0.32 -0.11 8.42
C ILE A 245 1.07 0.46 8.66
N GLN A 246 1.86 -0.20 9.52
CA GLN A 246 3.14 0.33 10.00
C GLN A 246 4.21 -0.75 10.04
N ARG A 247 5.41 -0.48 9.49
CA ARG A 247 6.54 -1.42 9.55
C ARG A 247 6.14 -2.81 9.02
N VAL A 248 5.49 -2.82 7.85
CA VAL A 248 5.16 -4.05 7.12
C VAL A 248 6.01 -4.10 5.86
N LYS A 249 6.65 -5.25 5.61
CA LYS A 249 7.45 -5.47 4.40
C LYS A 249 6.72 -6.43 3.48
N LEU A 250 6.37 -5.96 2.29
CA LEU A 250 5.84 -6.80 1.21
C LEU A 250 6.96 -7.16 0.26
N MET A 251 7.02 -8.42 -0.17
CA MET A 251 7.98 -8.86 -1.18
C MET A 251 7.40 -9.88 -2.16
N ASN A 252 7.98 -9.89 -3.37
CA ASN A 252 7.73 -10.91 -4.40
C ASN A 252 6.24 -11.12 -4.71
N LEU A 253 5.53 -10.04 -4.99
CA LEU A 253 4.12 -10.06 -5.38
C LEU A 253 3.98 -10.09 -6.90
N TRP A 254 2.96 -10.78 -7.43
CA TRP A 254 2.67 -10.77 -8.86
C TRP A 254 2.01 -9.47 -9.33
N THR A 255 1.22 -8.82 -8.49
CA THR A 255 0.51 -7.58 -8.81
C THR A 255 0.88 -6.47 -7.81
N ASP A 256 -0.11 -5.89 -7.12
CA ASP A 256 0.04 -4.70 -6.30
C ASP A 256 0.54 -5.04 -4.89
N GLY A 257 1.31 -4.12 -4.31
CA GLY A 257 1.68 -4.13 -2.90
C GLY A 257 0.48 -3.84 -2.01
N PHE A 258 0.26 -2.55 -1.76
CA PHE A 258 -0.86 -2.05 -0.98
C PHE A 258 -1.94 -1.46 -1.90
N GLN A 259 -3.07 -2.14 -2.02
CA GLN A 259 -4.23 -1.67 -2.77
C GLN A 259 -5.32 -1.14 -1.84
N PHE A 260 -5.83 0.05 -2.16
CA PHE A 260 -7.00 0.66 -1.53
C PHE A 260 -8.03 1.00 -2.59
N VAL A 261 -9.28 0.63 -2.33
CA VAL A 261 -10.43 0.87 -3.21
C VAL A 261 -11.58 1.44 -2.39
N HIS A 262 -12.16 2.57 -2.79
CA HIS A 262 -13.28 3.20 -2.08
C HIS A 262 -13.02 3.37 -0.57
N SER A 263 -11.78 3.65 -0.19
CA SER A 263 -11.36 3.68 1.21
C SER A 263 -10.89 5.08 1.58
N ASN A 264 -11.00 5.42 2.87
CA ASN A 264 -10.70 6.75 3.34
C ASN A 264 -10.07 6.76 4.73
N ASP A 265 -9.36 7.85 5.06
CA ASP A 265 -8.77 8.04 6.39
C ASP A 265 -7.83 6.87 6.81
N CYS A 266 -7.02 6.40 5.85
CA CYS A 266 -6.04 5.33 6.08
C CYS A 266 -4.60 5.85 6.00
N VAL A 267 -3.69 5.17 6.70
CA VAL A 267 -2.26 5.49 6.73
C VAL A 267 -1.44 4.24 6.47
N VAL A 268 -0.50 4.33 5.54
CA VAL A 268 0.60 3.36 5.40
C VAL A 268 1.92 4.09 5.61
N GLU A 269 2.68 3.67 6.62
CA GLU A 269 3.95 4.31 6.93
C GLU A 269 5.06 3.36 7.36
N ASN A 270 6.30 3.82 7.19
CA ASN A 270 7.51 3.09 7.58
C ASN A 270 7.54 1.65 7.02
N SER A 271 6.93 1.44 5.85
CA SER A 271 6.72 0.14 5.24
C SER A 271 7.46 0.04 3.92
N SER A 272 7.62 -1.17 3.39
CA SER A 272 8.37 -1.37 2.15
C SER A 272 7.70 -2.36 1.22
N VAL A 273 7.77 -2.09 -0.09
CA VAL A 273 7.30 -3.00 -1.14
C VAL A 273 8.46 -3.32 -2.07
N ILE A 274 8.81 -4.61 -2.15
CA ILE A 274 9.97 -5.09 -2.89
C ILE A 274 9.53 -6.06 -3.99
N GLN A 275 9.81 -5.73 -5.25
CA GLN A 275 9.57 -6.60 -6.41
C GLN A 275 8.09 -6.96 -6.64
N ALA A 276 7.18 -6.02 -6.34
CA ALA A 276 5.79 -6.08 -6.80
C ALA A 276 5.74 -6.05 -8.33
N GLY A 277 4.86 -6.86 -8.92
CA GLY A 277 4.77 -6.99 -10.37
C GLY A 277 4.04 -5.84 -11.06
N HIS A 278 3.20 -5.12 -10.32
CA HIS A 278 2.47 -3.93 -10.78
C HIS A 278 2.77 -2.71 -9.89
N ASP A 279 1.85 -2.20 -9.08
CA ASP A 279 2.11 -0.98 -8.31
C ASP A 279 2.63 -1.28 -6.89
N GLY A 280 3.50 -0.43 -6.36
CA GLY A 280 3.82 -0.45 -4.93
C GLY A 280 2.60 -0.11 -4.08
N PHE A 281 1.93 0.97 -4.48
CA PHE A 281 0.69 1.47 -3.90
C PHE A 281 -0.32 1.75 -5.01
N MET A 282 -1.52 1.18 -4.91
CA MET A 282 -2.61 1.40 -5.86
C MET A 282 -3.82 1.98 -5.11
N LEU A 283 -4.13 3.24 -5.37
CA LEU A 283 -5.28 3.93 -4.77
C LEU A 283 -6.35 4.16 -5.83
N ILE A 284 -7.57 3.70 -5.57
CA ILE A 284 -8.71 3.78 -6.49
C ILE A 284 -9.92 4.34 -5.74
N TYR A 285 -10.49 5.46 -6.20
CA TYR A 285 -11.65 6.11 -5.55
C TYR A 285 -11.44 6.39 -4.06
N CYS A 286 -10.23 6.78 -3.67
CA CYS A 286 -9.87 6.95 -2.27
C CYS A 286 -9.81 8.42 -1.86
N GLU A 287 -10.04 8.67 -0.57
CA GLU A 287 -9.90 10.00 0.02
C GLU A 287 -9.00 9.99 1.25
N LYS A 288 -8.17 11.02 1.44
CA LYS A 288 -7.39 11.19 2.68
C LYS A 288 -6.48 9.99 3.03
N ILE A 289 -5.96 9.30 2.02
CA ILE A 289 -4.94 8.26 2.23
C ILE A 289 -3.58 8.92 2.44
N LYS A 290 -2.86 8.49 3.47
CA LYS A 290 -1.50 8.95 3.75
C LYS A 290 -0.51 7.82 3.48
N VAL A 291 0.47 8.08 2.62
CA VAL A 291 1.58 7.18 2.30
C VAL A 291 2.86 7.90 2.71
N ILE A 292 3.42 7.54 3.87
CA ILE A 292 4.48 8.30 4.54
C ILE A 292 5.73 7.45 4.81
N ASN A 293 6.90 7.93 4.42
CA ASN A 293 8.18 7.29 4.77
C ASN A 293 8.26 5.81 4.35
N ASN A 294 7.77 5.49 3.15
CA ASN A 294 7.82 4.15 2.60
C ASN A 294 8.93 3.99 1.56
N TYR A 295 9.36 2.75 1.38
CA TYR A 295 10.36 2.37 0.39
C TYR A 295 9.75 1.42 -0.65
N VAL A 296 9.73 1.82 -1.92
CA VAL A 296 9.29 0.95 -3.02
C VAL A 296 10.44 0.70 -3.98
N TYR A 297 10.72 -0.58 -4.22
CA TYR A 297 11.73 -1.02 -5.15
C TYR A 297 11.22 -2.08 -6.11
N ALA A 298 11.38 -1.86 -7.41
CA ALA A 298 11.08 -2.84 -8.44
C ALA A 298 12.04 -2.72 -9.62
N SER A 299 12.52 -3.85 -10.14
CA SER A 299 13.48 -3.90 -11.26
C SER A 299 13.04 -4.95 -12.26
N GLY A 300 12.96 -4.56 -13.54
CA GLY A 300 12.46 -5.44 -14.62
C GLY A 300 10.96 -5.74 -14.53
N THR A 301 10.25 -5.12 -13.59
CA THR A 301 8.85 -5.36 -13.25
C THR A 301 8.31 -4.13 -12.51
N GLY A 302 6.99 -4.03 -12.35
CA GLY A 302 6.35 -2.93 -11.65
C GLY A 302 6.01 -1.75 -12.56
N ASN A 303 4.84 -1.15 -12.33
CA ASN A 303 4.26 -0.09 -13.14
C ASN A 303 4.36 1.26 -12.45
N ALA A 304 4.04 1.38 -11.15
CA ALA A 304 4.26 2.61 -10.42
C ALA A 304 4.77 2.40 -8.99
N GLY A 305 5.51 3.37 -8.46
CA GLY A 305 5.78 3.48 -7.02
C GLY A 305 4.47 3.69 -6.27
N ILE A 306 3.69 4.67 -6.76
CA ILE A 306 2.30 4.89 -6.34
C ILE A 306 1.44 5.35 -7.52
N ARG A 307 0.21 4.82 -7.58
CA ARG A 307 -0.84 5.28 -8.49
C ARG A 307 -2.02 5.87 -7.73
N LEU A 308 -2.49 7.03 -8.18
CA LEU A 308 -3.74 7.65 -7.77
C LEU A 308 -4.71 7.63 -8.95
N TYR A 309 -5.74 6.79 -8.81
CA TYR A 309 -6.84 6.67 -9.73
C TYR A 309 -8.09 7.25 -9.06
N GLU A 310 -8.45 8.47 -9.44
CA GLU A 310 -9.69 9.13 -8.97
C GLU A 310 -9.70 9.34 -7.45
N CYS A 311 -8.61 9.88 -6.93
CA CYS A 311 -8.40 10.09 -5.51
C CYS A 311 -8.35 11.57 -5.14
N SER A 312 -8.74 11.90 -3.91
CA SER A 312 -8.67 13.27 -3.41
C SER A 312 -8.13 13.41 -2.00
N PHE A 313 -7.52 14.55 -1.69
CA PHE A 313 -7.00 14.88 -0.36
C PHE A 313 -5.95 13.91 0.19
N CYS A 314 -5.30 13.12 -0.69
CA CYS A 314 -4.25 12.20 -0.29
C CYS A 314 -2.92 12.92 -0.04
N LEU A 315 -2.09 12.33 0.83
CA LEU A 315 -0.75 12.80 1.16
C LEU A 315 0.28 11.73 0.86
N VAL A 316 1.24 12.04 -0.02
CA VAL A 316 2.37 11.18 -0.36
C VAL A 316 3.65 11.89 0.09
N GLU A 317 4.21 11.48 1.22
CA GLU A 317 5.28 12.21 1.89
C GLU A 317 6.51 11.36 2.21
N ARG A 318 7.72 11.88 1.94
CA ARG A 318 8.99 11.25 2.33
C ARG A 318 9.17 9.81 1.80
N ASN A 319 8.56 9.45 0.67
CA ASN A 319 8.72 8.12 0.11
C ASN A 319 9.92 8.05 -0.83
N TYR A 320 10.52 6.87 -0.89
CA TYR A 320 11.59 6.55 -1.84
C TYR A 320 11.06 5.58 -2.88
N PHE A 321 10.96 6.04 -4.13
CA PHE A 321 10.47 5.26 -5.26
C PHE A 321 11.61 4.99 -6.23
N ASN A 322 12.11 3.75 -6.23
CA ASN A 322 13.09 3.26 -7.20
C ASN A 322 12.47 2.10 -7.96
N VAL A 323 11.63 2.44 -8.92
CA VAL A 323 10.74 1.51 -9.61
C VAL A 323 11.03 1.50 -11.09
N TYR A 324 10.65 0.41 -11.74
CA TYR A 324 10.82 0.27 -13.18
C TYR A 324 9.88 1.17 -13.97
N GLY A 325 8.65 1.41 -13.52
CA GLY A 325 7.71 2.32 -14.19
C GLY A 325 7.68 3.71 -13.54
N PHE A 326 6.52 4.35 -13.44
CA PHE A 326 6.37 5.71 -12.91
C PHE A 326 6.72 5.79 -11.41
N GLY A 327 7.43 6.82 -10.96
CA GLY A 327 7.52 7.09 -9.51
C GLY A 327 6.14 7.39 -8.92
N ILE A 328 5.46 8.40 -9.48
CA ILE A 328 4.09 8.79 -9.16
C ILE A 328 3.27 8.82 -10.46
N LEU A 329 2.13 8.12 -10.47
CA LEU A 329 1.18 8.13 -11.58
C LEU A 329 -0.19 8.63 -11.12
N ILE A 330 -0.67 9.71 -11.73
CA ILE A 330 -2.02 10.23 -11.57
C ILE A 330 -2.74 10.01 -12.91
N ASN A 331 -3.70 9.08 -12.96
CA ASN A 331 -4.34 8.70 -14.23
C ASN A 331 -5.82 8.30 -14.08
N PRO A 332 -6.70 9.21 -13.64
CA PRO A 332 -8.14 8.93 -13.57
C PRO A 332 -8.74 8.66 -14.96
N GLN A 333 -9.65 7.69 -15.04
CA GLN A 333 -10.32 7.30 -16.31
C GLN A 333 -11.81 6.93 -16.15
N GLY A 334 -12.36 6.96 -14.93
CA GLY A 334 -13.74 6.55 -14.61
C GLY A 334 -14.75 7.71 -14.52
N GLY A 335 -14.33 8.95 -14.80
CA GLY A 335 -15.17 10.15 -14.75
C GLY A 335 -15.22 10.85 -13.39
N VAL A 336 -14.59 10.31 -12.35
CA VAL A 336 -14.46 10.95 -11.03
C VAL A 336 -13.14 11.74 -10.99
N PRO A 337 -13.16 13.07 -10.81
CA PRO A 337 -11.93 13.87 -10.79
C PRO A 337 -10.91 13.40 -9.75
N CYS A 338 -9.64 13.43 -10.11
CA CYS A 338 -8.54 13.33 -9.15
C CYS A 338 -8.15 14.75 -8.72
N GLY A 339 -7.92 15.00 -7.42
CA GLY A 339 -7.49 16.34 -7.05
C GLY A 339 -7.28 16.65 -5.57
N ASN A 340 -6.71 17.83 -5.31
CA ASN A 340 -6.39 18.30 -3.96
C ASN A 340 -5.40 17.38 -3.21
N ASN A 341 -4.56 16.64 -3.94
CA ASN A 341 -3.54 15.78 -3.34
C ASN A 341 -2.20 16.52 -3.19
N VAL A 342 -1.41 16.09 -2.21
CA VAL A 342 -0.12 16.68 -1.88
C VAL A 342 0.97 15.62 -1.95
N TYR A 343 2.02 15.89 -2.72
CA TYR A 343 3.20 15.04 -2.83
C TYR A 343 4.41 15.84 -2.38
N LYS A 344 5.03 15.46 -1.26
CA LYS A 344 6.13 16.24 -0.72
C LYS A 344 7.31 15.42 -0.23
N TYR A 345 8.52 15.92 -0.50
CA TYR A 345 9.77 15.33 -0.04
C TYR A 345 9.97 13.87 -0.51
N ASN A 346 9.36 13.47 -1.63
CA ASN A 346 9.59 12.13 -2.19
C ASN A 346 10.83 12.14 -3.07
N ILE A 347 11.55 11.02 -3.08
CA ILE A 347 12.72 10.82 -3.92
C ILE A 347 12.39 9.74 -4.95
N MET A 348 12.61 10.05 -6.23
CA MET A 348 12.30 9.16 -7.35
C MET A 348 13.54 8.94 -8.21
N TYR A 349 13.87 7.66 -8.44
CA TYR A 349 14.99 7.25 -9.28
C TYR A 349 14.53 6.65 -10.60
N GLY A 350 15.40 6.79 -11.60
CA GLY A 350 15.25 6.35 -12.99
C GLY A 350 14.30 5.19 -13.25
N ASN A 351 13.29 5.49 -14.05
CA ASN A 351 12.24 4.59 -14.51
C ASN A 351 12.69 3.79 -15.77
N TYR A 352 11.78 3.20 -16.52
CA TYR A 352 12.04 2.42 -17.75
C TYR A 352 11.21 2.93 -18.95
N ARG A 353 11.81 2.86 -20.15
CA ARG A 353 11.23 3.28 -21.44
C ARG A 353 10.71 4.72 -21.46
N ASP A 354 9.41 4.87 -21.70
CA ASP A 354 8.68 6.09 -21.97
C ASP A 354 7.86 6.56 -20.75
N THR A 355 8.24 6.07 -19.57
CA THR A 355 7.62 6.45 -18.29
C THR A 355 8.39 7.60 -17.65
N PRO A 356 7.77 8.79 -17.45
CA PRO A 356 8.34 9.85 -16.64
C PRO A 356 8.34 9.47 -15.16
N ALA A 357 9.10 10.19 -14.32
CA ALA A 357 9.08 9.96 -12.87
C ALA A 357 7.74 10.38 -12.26
N ILE A 358 7.18 11.50 -12.73
CA ILE A 358 5.82 11.92 -12.40
C ILE A 358 5.00 11.98 -13.69
N ALA A 359 3.91 11.24 -13.74
CA ALA A 359 2.90 11.30 -14.80
C ALA A 359 1.60 11.88 -14.27
N ILE A 360 1.11 12.93 -14.92
CA ILE A 360 -0.20 13.55 -14.66
C ILE A 360 -1.02 13.43 -15.94
N TYR A 361 -1.79 12.35 -16.05
CA TYR A 361 -2.44 11.90 -17.29
C TYR A 361 -3.97 12.01 -17.16
N ALA A 362 -4.54 13.07 -17.72
CA ALA A 362 -5.99 13.23 -17.80
C ALA A 362 -6.53 12.50 -19.04
N ARG A 363 -7.26 11.39 -18.83
CA ARG A 363 -7.90 10.57 -19.87
C ARG A 363 -9.41 10.51 -19.63
N GLY A 364 -10.16 11.33 -20.35
CA GLY A 364 -11.61 11.49 -20.19
C GLY A 364 -12.03 12.11 -18.85
N THR A 365 -11.10 12.28 -17.90
CA THR A 365 -11.40 12.64 -16.52
C THR A 365 -10.49 13.80 -16.05
N PRO A 366 -11.04 14.82 -15.35
CA PRO A 366 -10.25 15.95 -14.85
C PRO A 366 -9.22 15.58 -13.77
N ILE A 367 -8.11 16.32 -13.75
CA ILE A 367 -7.16 16.37 -12.64
C ILE A 367 -7.01 17.82 -12.18
N GLU A 368 -7.23 18.12 -10.90
CA GLU A 368 -7.22 19.50 -10.38
C GLU A 368 -6.53 19.66 -9.02
N ASN A 369 -5.84 20.78 -8.80
CA ASN A 369 -5.28 21.18 -7.50
C ASN A 369 -4.22 20.19 -6.94
N GLU A 370 -3.30 19.73 -7.80
CA GLU A 370 -2.20 18.85 -7.39
C GLU A 370 -0.99 19.69 -6.95
N LEU A 371 -0.43 19.39 -5.77
CA LEU A 371 0.65 20.16 -5.15
C LEU A 371 1.89 19.29 -4.91
N PHE A 372 3.01 19.67 -5.53
CA PHE A 372 4.30 18.99 -5.43
C PHE A 372 5.33 19.88 -4.72
N ILE A 373 5.83 19.48 -3.55
CA ILE A 373 6.75 20.29 -2.74
C ILE A 373 8.03 19.51 -2.42
N GLY A 374 9.20 20.06 -2.69
CA GLY A 374 10.44 19.47 -2.15
C GLY A 374 10.79 18.09 -2.69
N ASN A 375 10.19 17.64 -3.80
CA ASN A 375 10.48 16.32 -4.35
C ASN A 375 11.79 16.35 -5.15
N ILE A 376 12.49 15.22 -5.17
CA ILE A 376 13.73 15.02 -5.91
C ILE A 376 13.51 13.95 -6.98
N ILE A 377 13.70 14.32 -8.24
CA ILE A 377 13.65 13.41 -9.39
C ILE A 377 15.05 13.27 -9.97
N VAL A 378 15.56 12.04 -10.00
CA VAL A 378 16.95 11.75 -10.36
C VAL A 378 16.99 10.80 -11.56
N ARG A 379 17.63 11.25 -12.65
CA ARG A 379 17.98 10.41 -13.80
C ARG A 379 16.79 9.64 -14.40
N SER A 380 15.63 10.29 -14.50
CA SER A 380 14.48 9.72 -15.21
C SER A 380 14.89 9.31 -16.62
N VAL A 381 14.57 8.08 -17.05
CA VAL A 381 14.92 7.61 -18.39
C VAL A 381 14.06 8.22 -19.50
N TYR A 382 13.05 9.00 -19.12
CA TYR A 382 12.18 9.74 -20.01
C TYR A 382 12.16 11.23 -19.60
N HIS A 383 10.99 11.81 -19.36
CA HIS A 383 10.86 13.14 -18.74
C HIS A 383 10.94 13.06 -17.22
N GLY A 384 11.32 14.14 -16.56
CA GLY A 384 11.15 14.24 -15.10
C GLY A 384 9.66 14.20 -14.75
N VAL A 385 8.91 15.12 -15.33
CA VAL A 385 7.47 15.30 -15.14
C VAL A 385 6.79 15.44 -16.50
N ARG A 386 5.67 14.72 -16.70
CA ARG A 386 4.83 14.85 -17.90
C ARG A 386 3.37 15.11 -17.53
N LEU A 387 2.86 16.24 -17.97
CA LEU A 387 1.42 16.56 -17.94
C LEU A 387 0.86 16.27 -19.33
N TRP A 388 -0.13 15.39 -19.41
CA TRP A 388 -0.71 14.98 -20.68
C TRP A 388 -2.23 14.87 -20.58
N ALA A 389 -2.93 15.66 -21.39
CA ALA A 389 -4.38 15.58 -21.54
C ALA A 389 -4.73 14.97 -22.89
N THR A 390 -5.61 13.97 -22.92
CA THR A 390 -6.08 13.37 -24.18
C THR A 390 -7.09 14.26 -24.89
N GLU A 391 -7.46 13.89 -26.12
CA GLU A 391 -8.52 14.57 -26.89
C GLU A 391 -9.94 14.17 -26.45
N GLU A 392 -10.07 13.17 -25.58
CA GLU A 392 -11.35 12.72 -25.04
C GLU A 392 -12.11 13.86 -24.33
N GLY A 393 -13.44 13.80 -24.38
CA GLY A 393 -14.29 14.72 -23.64
C GLY A 393 -14.03 14.58 -22.13
N GLY A 394 -13.83 15.71 -21.43
CA GLY A 394 -13.56 15.73 -19.99
C GLY A 394 -12.07 15.78 -19.60
N SER A 395 -11.15 15.48 -20.52
CA SER A 395 -9.70 15.59 -20.29
C SER A 395 -9.27 17.03 -20.04
N ARG A 396 -8.93 17.35 -18.79
CA ARG A 396 -8.37 18.65 -18.37
C ARG A 396 -7.43 18.49 -17.18
N ILE A 397 -6.39 19.31 -17.15
CA ILE A 397 -5.45 19.43 -16.03
C ILE A 397 -5.44 20.89 -15.58
N LYS A 398 -5.75 21.16 -14.32
CA LYS A 398 -5.89 22.53 -13.82
C LYS A 398 -5.21 22.71 -12.47
N ASN A 399 -4.59 23.86 -12.24
CA ASN A 399 -4.03 24.24 -10.93
C ASN A 399 -2.99 23.22 -10.42
N VAL A 400 -1.95 22.97 -11.20
CA VAL A 400 -0.83 22.10 -10.78
C VAL A 400 0.33 22.97 -10.34
N THR A 401 0.84 22.75 -9.13
CA THR A 401 1.88 23.60 -8.55
C THR A 401 3.10 22.77 -8.15
N PHE A 402 4.28 23.18 -8.61
CA PHE A 402 5.57 22.65 -8.21
C PHE A 402 6.31 23.73 -7.41
N ILE A 403 6.60 23.48 -6.14
CA ILE A 403 7.37 24.38 -5.26
C ILE A 403 8.62 23.66 -4.78
N ASN A 404 9.78 24.31 -4.91
CA ASN A 404 11.03 23.81 -4.33
C ASN A 404 11.37 22.37 -4.76
N ASN A 405 11.07 21.95 -5.99
CA ASN A 405 11.43 20.59 -6.44
C ASN A 405 12.80 20.60 -7.14
N VAL A 406 13.49 19.46 -7.13
CA VAL A 406 14.71 19.23 -7.93
C VAL A 406 14.40 18.22 -9.01
N ILE A 407 14.65 18.57 -10.26
CA ILE A 407 14.53 17.68 -11.41
C ILE A 407 15.87 17.65 -12.13
N TYR A 408 16.58 16.54 -11.99
CA TYR A 408 17.97 16.44 -12.42
C TYR A 408 18.22 15.23 -13.32
N GLY A 409 18.84 15.47 -14.48
CA GLY A 409 19.38 14.39 -15.31
C GLY A 409 18.33 13.57 -16.06
N ALA A 410 17.11 14.08 -16.28
CA ALA A 410 16.13 13.37 -17.10
C ALA A 410 16.66 13.22 -18.54
N LYS A 411 16.50 12.05 -19.16
CA LYS A 411 16.99 11.82 -20.54
C LYS A 411 16.30 12.72 -21.57
N LYS A 412 15.06 13.13 -21.31
CA LYS A 412 14.32 14.10 -22.12
C LYS A 412 14.20 15.44 -21.39
N SER A 413 13.02 16.03 -21.37
CA SER A 413 12.77 17.32 -20.70
C SER A 413 12.52 17.16 -19.19
N GLY A 414 12.86 18.18 -18.40
CA GLY A 414 12.57 18.22 -16.96
C GLY A 414 11.06 18.20 -16.69
N ILE A 415 10.35 19.21 -17.17
CA ILE A 415 8.87 19.29 -17.15
C ILE A 415 8.36 19.48 -18.57
N ILE A 416 7.35 18.69 -18.97
CA ILE A 416 6.71 18.83 -20.28
C ILE A 416 5.18 18.79 -20.21
N LEU A 417 4.53 19.65 -20.99
CA LEU A 417 3.09 19.63 -21.24
C LEU A 417 2.83 19.16 -22.68
N GLU A 418 2.00 18.12 -22.84
CA GLU A 418 1.70 17.52 -24.15
C GLU A 418 0.21 17.19 -24.33
N GLY A 419 -0.15 16.73 -25.53
CA GLY A 419 -1.53 16.36 -25.89
C GLY A 419 -2.37 17.61 -26.15
N LYS A 420 -3.58 17.64 -25.61
CA LYS A 420 -4.50 18.77 -25.70
C LYS A 420 -4.07 19.90 -24.75
N THR A 421 -2.93 20.53 -25.02
CA THR A 421 -2.27 21.51 -24.14
C THR A 421 -3.14 22.71 -23.78
N LYS A 422 -4.14 23.08 -24.60
CA LYS A 422 -5.13 24.11 -24.26
C LYS A 422 -6.01 23.76 -23.05
N SER A 423 -6.16 22.47 -22.74
CA SER A 423 -6.86 21.96 -21.56
C SER A 423 -5.95 21.82 -20.33
N ILE A 424 -4.67 22.17 -20.45
CA ILE A 424 -3.72 22.20 -19.33
C ILE A 424 -3.53 23.66 -18.94
N THR A 425 -4.05 24.05 -17.78
CA THR A 425 -4.12 25.46 -17.36
C THR A 425 -3.65 25.68 -15.93
N ASN A 426 -3.13 26.88 -15.67
CA ASN A 426 -2.63 27.28 -14.35
C ASN A 426 -1.59 26.29 -13.77
N VAL A 427 -0.52 26.06 -14.52
CA VAL A 427 0.65 25.31 -14.04
C VAL A 427 1.68 26.31 -13.52
N LEU A 428 2.00 26.23 -12.23
CA LEU A 428 3.00 27.06 -11.55
C LEU A 428 4.24 26.23 -11.24
N VAL A 429 5.41 26.74 -11.60
CA VAL A 429 6.72 26.20 -11.22
C VAL A 429 7.46 27.30 -10.47
N LYS A 430 7.77 27.07 -9.19
CA LYS A 430 8.35 28.08 -8.30
C LYS A 430 9.48 27.53 -7.43
N ASN A 431 10.57 28.27 -7.28
CA ASN A 431 11.71 27.90 -6.43
C ASN A 431 12.35 26.55 -6.78
N CYS A 432 12.08 25.99 -7.97
CA CYS A 432 12.59 24.69 -8.39
C CYS A 432 13.99 24.82 -8.98
N ILE A 433 14.77 23.73 -8.90
CA ILE A 433 16.01 23.57 -9.66
C ILE A 433 15.78 22.49 -10.72
N ILE A 434 15.93 22.84 -12.00
CA ILE A 434 15.66 21.97 -13.15
C ILE A 434 16.92 21.95 -14.03
N ALA A 435 17.75 20.93 -13.82
CA ALA A 435 19.11 20.95 -14.32
C ALA A 435 19.53 19.67 -15.05
N ASN A 436 20.46 19.81 -16.01
CA ASN A 436 21.12 18.69 -16.68
C ASN A 436 20.17 17.72 -17.42
N ASN A 437 19.02 18.20 -17.91
CA ASN A 437 18.09 17.35 -18.66
C ASN A 437 18.46 17.30 -20.16
N GLY A 438 18.22 16.17 -20.82
CA GLY A 438 18.67 15.93 -22.20
C GLY A 438 17.96 16.77 -23.27
N GLU A 439 16.76 17.27 -22.97
CA GLU A 439 16.02 18.19 -23.84
C GLU A 439 15.82 19.55 -23.17
N TYR A 440 14.59 19.95 -22.87
CA TYR A 440 14.30 21.25 -22.27
C TYR A 440 14.26 21.16 -20.75
N GLY A 441 14.58 22.24 -20.04
CA GLY A 441 14.24 22.33 -18.63
C GLY A 441 12.72 22.30 -18.45
N ILE A 442 12.04 23.25 -19.07
CA ILE A 442 10.57 23.34 -19.10
C ILE A 442 10.09 23.49 -20.55
N TYR A 443 9.15 22.64 -20.96
CA TYR A 443 8.50 22.72 -22.27
C TYR A 443 6.97 22.79 -22.14
N GLY A 444 6.38 23.88 -22.64
CA GLY A 444 4.94 24.14 -22.55
C GLY A 444 4.60 25.41 -21.78
N LYS A 445 3.39 25.94 -21.97
CA LYS A 445 2.97 27.18 -21.32
C LYS A 445 2.75 26.97 -19.81
N VAL A 446 3.70 27.47 -19.01
CA VAL A 446 3.62 27.50 -17.54
C VAL A 446 3.88 28.92 -17.02
N THR A 447 3.54 29.18 -15.77
CA THR A 447 4.06 30.32 -15.00
C THR A 447 5.33 29.85 -14.28
N SER A 448 6.48 30.38 -14.68
CA SER A 448 7.80 30.12 -14.05
C SER A 448 8.17 31.32 -13.18
N ILE A 449 8.60 31.10 -11.93
CA ILE A 449 9.00 32.18 -11.02
C ILE A 449 10.11 31.68 -10.07
N TYR A 450 11.21 32.43 -9.94
CA TYR A 450 12.34 32.12 -9.05
C TYR A 450 12.87 30.68 -9.17
N ASN A 451 12.99 30.15 -10.39
CA ASN A 451 13.59 28.84 -10.63
C ASN A 451 15.04 28.96 -11.10
N ASP A 452 15.87 27.98 -10.79
CA ASP A 452 17.12 27.77 -11.51
C ASP A 452 16.90 26.71 -12.60
N VAL A 453 17.03 27.11 -13.86
CA VAL A 453 16.86 26.21 -15.01
C VAL A 453 18.15 26.22 -15.80
N TRP A 454 18.96 25.17 -15.67
CA TRP A 454 20.36 25.20 -16.10
C TRP A 454 20.82 23.95 -16.87
N ASN A 455 21.70 24.17 -17.85
CA ASN A 455 22.37 23.13 -18.64
C ASN A 455 21.43 22.05 -19.21
N ASN A 456 20.32 22.47 -19.82
CA ASN A 456 19.38 21.57 -20.49
C ASN A 456 19.69 21.50 -22.00
N GLY A 457 19.77 20.30 -22.56
CA GLY A 457 20.40 20.04 -23.87
C GLY A 457 19.77 20.73 -25.09
N LYS A 458 18.45 20.96 -25.10
CA LYS A 458 17.75 21.73 -26.14
C LYS A 458 17.43 23.17 -25.74
N GLY A 459 17.77 23.56 -24.51
CA GLY A 459 17.54 24.89 -23.95
C GLY A 459 16.71 24.87 -22.66
N ASN A 460 16.76 25.95 -21.89
CA ASN A 460 16.07 26.00 -20.60
C ASN A 460 14.54 26.02 -20.74
N TYR A 461 14.03 26.68 -21.79
CA TYR A 461 12.60 26.88 -22.01
C TYR A 461 12.22 26.58 -23.47
N GLY A 462 11.08 25.92 -23.69
CA GLY A 462 10.53 25.62 -25.02
C GLY A 462 9.00 25.49 -25.01
N GLY A 463 8.39 25.31 -26.19
CA GLY A 463 6.93 25.03 -26.27
C GLY A 463 6.02 26.14 -25.74
N GLY A 464 6.50 27.39 -25.74
CA GLY A 464 5.80 28.56 -25.19
C GLY A 464 6.15 28.87 -23.73
N ALA A 465 6.97 28.04 -23.06
CA ALA A 465 7.60 28.41 -21.80
C ALA A 465 8.59 29.57 -22.03
N LYS A 466 8.75 30.42 -21.02
CA LYS A 466 9.72 31.52 -21.01
C LYS A 466 10.27 31.69 -19.59
N PRO A 467 11.49 32.20 -19.42
CA PRO A 467 11.96 32.65 -18.10
C PRO A 467 10.96 33.66 -17.53
N GLY A 468 10.63 33.50 -16.26
CA GLY A 468 9.82 34.44 -15.52
C GLY A 468 10.64 35.25 -14.51
N VAL A 469 9.94 35.92 -13.61
CA VAL A 469 10.54 36.80 -12.61
C VAL A 469 11.45 35.99 -11.70
N GLY A 470 12.69 36.45 -11.52
CA GLY A 470 13.65 35.85 -10.60
C GLY A 470 14.25 34.51 -11.06
N ASP A 471 13.88 34.02 -12.24
CA ASP A 471 14.51 32.82 -12.80
C ASP A 471 15.98 33.08 -13.11
N ILE A 472 16.84 32.13 -12.75
CA ILE A 472 18.27 32.12 -13.02
C ILE A 472 18.64 30.88 -13.86
N SER A 473 19.88 30.85 -14.35
CA SER A 473 20.42 29.74 -15.13
C SER A 473 21.91 29.64 -14.84
N VAL A 474 22.24 29.01 -13.72
CA VAL A 474 23.61 28.88 -13.20
C VAL A 474 23.83 27.45 -12.70
N ASP A 475 25.09 27.02 -12.55
CA ASP A 475 25.34 25.71 -11.94
C ASP A 475 24.80 25.73 -10.49
N PRO A 476 23.88 24.83 -10.12
CA PRO A 476 23.33 24.80 -8.76
C PRO A 476 24.38 24.37 -7.72
N LEU A 477 25.54 23.84 -8.13
CA LEU A 477 26.61 23.41 -7.24
C LEU A 477 26.12 22.43 -6.16
N PHE A 478 25.42 21.38 -6.59
CA PHE A 478 25.07 20.26 -5.72
C PHE A 478 26.31 19.56 -5.16
N ALA A 479 26.18 19.01 -3.95
CA ALA A 479 27.23 18.28 -3.26
C ALA A 479 27.73 17.07 -4.06
N ASP A 480 26.82 16.13 -4.34
CA ASP A 480 27.11 14.88 -5.04
C ASP A 480 25.84 14.32 -5.74
N PRO A 481 25.42 14.95 -6.85
CA PRO A 481 24.22 14.54 -7.57
C PRO A 481 24.34 13.14 -8.21
N ALA A 482 25.55 12.60 -8.37
CA ALA A 482 25.76 11.25 -8.90
C ALA A 482 25.30 10.16 -7.92
N HIS A 483 25.43 10.44 -6.62
CA HIS A 483 25.02 9.55 -5.52
C HIS A 483 23.75 10.03 -4.80
N GLY A 484 23.09 11.07 -5.30
CA GLY A 484 21.78 11.51 -4.81
C GLY A 484 21.81 12.59 -3.73
N ASP A 485 22.97 13.19 -3.46
CA ASP A 485 23.09 14.33 -2.54
C ASP A 485 22.87 15.65 -3.31
N PHE A 486 21.64 16.16 -3.21
CA PHE A 486 21.20 17.41 -3.83
C PHE A 486 21.22 18.61 -2.87
N HIS A 487 21.91 18.50 -1.73
CA HIS A 487 22.17 19.68 -0.92
C HIS A 487 23.10 20.64 -1.67
N LEU A 488 22.86 21.94 -1.50
CA LEU A 488 23.63 23.00 -2.15
C LEU A 488 24.95 23.20 -1.43
N LYS A 489 26.08 23.24 -2.15
CA LYS A 489 27.38 23.53 -1.54
C LYS A 489 27.38 24.88 -0.83
N SER A 490 27.98 24.93 0.36
CA SER A 490 28.05 26.16 1.16
C SER A 490 29.35 26.25 1.95
N GLU A 491 30.04 27.38 1.84
CA GLU A 491 31.19 27.72 2.69
C GLU A 491 30.77 28.01 4.15
N ALA A 492 29.50 28.37 4.38
CA ALA A 492 28.95 28.57 5.72
C ALA A 492 28.52 27.26 6.38
N GLY A 493 28.04 26.30 5.59
CA GLY A 493 27.72 24.95 6.03
C GLY A 493 26.62 24.31 5.22
N ARG A 494 26.86 23.09 4.74
CA ARG A 494 25.90 22.21 4.10
C ARG A 494 25.65 20.98 4.96
N TRP A 495 24.43 20.46 4.98
CA TRP A 495 24.12 19.19 5.65
C TRP A 495 24.70 18.00 4.87
N ASP A 496 25.42 17.11 5.55
CA ASP A 496 25.86 15.83 5.02
C ASP A 496 24.94 14.72 5.58
N PRO A 497 24.06 14.11 4.76
CA PRO A 497 23.09 13.13 5.24
C PRO A 497 23.73 11.80 5.67
N ASN A 498 24.93 11.47 5.16
CA ASN A 498 25.64 10.25 5.54
C ASN A 498 26.29 10.39 6.92
N GLN A 499 26.89 11.55 7.19
CA GLN A 499 27.57 11.83 8.44
C GLN A 499 26.66 12.47 9.50
N LYS A 500 25.46 12.89 9.11
CA LYS A 500 24.47 13.59 9.95
C LYS A 500 25.07 14.80 10.66
N ARG A 501 25.84 15.62 9.92
CA ARG A 501 26.50 16.83 10.44
C ARG A 501 26.65 17.89 9.36
N TRP A 502 26.89 19.13 9.80
CA TRP A 502 27.27 20.24 8.93
C TRP A 502 28.72 20.11 8.47
N VAL A 503 28.96 20.30 7.17
CA VAL A 503 30.29 20.35 6.54
C VAL A 503 30.44 21.66 5.78
N LYS A 504 31.67 22.17 5.66
CA LYS A 504 31.95 23.37 4.86
C LYS A 504 32.53 22.97 3.52
N ASP A 505 31.95 23.50 2.46
CA ASP A 505 32.45 23.35 1.10
C ASP A 505 33.40 24.51 0.75
N SER A 506 34.10 24.41 -0.38
CA SER A 506 35.02 25.45 -0.87
C SER A 506 34.35 26.50 -1.75
N VAL A 507 33.05 26.37 -1.99
CA VAL A 507 32.24 27.24 -2.84
C VAL A 507 30.82 27.32 -2.27
N THR A 508 30.18 28.47 -2.46
CA THR A 508 28.78 28.69 -2.09
C THR A 508 27.91 28.68 -3.35
N SER A 509 26.85 27.87 -3.32
CA SER A 509 25.89 27.78 -4.41
C SER A 509 25.19 29.11 -4.66
N PRO A 510 25.01 29.54 -5.93
CA PRO A 510 24.20 30.71 -6.26
C PRO A 510 22.70 30.50 -6.04
N CYS A 511 22.26 29.27 -5.75
CA CYS A 511 20.87 28.94 -5.44
C CYS A 511 20.52 29.14 -3.95
N ILE A 512 21.51 29.44 -3.10
CA ILE A 512 21.30 29.81 -1.71
C ILE A 512 20.72 31.23 -1.64
N ASP A 513 19.69 31.44 -0.81
CA ASP A 513 18.96 32.71 -0.63
C ASP A 513 18.38 33.29 -1.94
N ALA A 514 18.13 32.44 -2.94
CA ALA A 514 17.78 32.88 -4.30
C ALA A 514 16.28 32.75 -4.63
N GLY A 515 15.51 32.03 -3.82
CA GLY A 515 14.09 31.77 -4.08
C GLY A 515 13.20 33.00 -3.93
N ASP A 516 11.90 32.83 -4.14
CA ASP A 516 10.90 33.90 -4.02
C ASP A 516 10.96 34.58 -2.64
N PRO A 517 11.23 35.91 -2.55
CA PRO A 517 11.32 36.65 -1.29
C PRO A 517 10.07 36.58 -0.40
N SER A 518 8.92 36.24 -0.97
CA SER A 518 7.67 36.07 -0.22
C SER A 518 7.46 34.65 0.33
N SER A 519 8.32 33.70 -0.05
CA SER A 519 8.23 32.32 0.42
C SER A 519 8.78 32.20 1.84
N ASP A 520 8.14 31.34 2.62
CA ASP A 520 8.58 31.00 3.97
C ASP A 520 9.95 30.31 3.92
N PHE A 521 10.83 30.72 4.85
CA PHE A 521 12.17 30.17 5.07
C PHE A 521 12.41 29.86 6.55
N SER A 522 11.37 29.94 7.39
CA SER A 522 11.47 29.86 8.86
C SER A 522 12.06 28.54 9.39
N LYS A 523 12.14 27.50 8.56
CA LYS A 523 12.77 26.22 8.91
C LYS A 523 14.24 26.11 8.48
N GLU A 524 14.76 27.07 7.72
CA GLU A 524 16.16 27.07 7.31
C GLU A 524 17.08 27.44 8.49
N PRO A 525 18.17 26.70 8.72
CA PRO A 525 19.04 26.91 9.86
C PRO A 525 19.92 28.14 9.70
N GLU A 526 20.11 28.88 10.79
CA GLU A 526 20.98 30.07 10.80
C GLU A 526 22.47 29.74 10.56
N PRO A 527 23.23 30.64 9.92
CA PRO A 527 22.77 31.82 9.16
C PRO A 527 21.94 31.44 7.91
N ASN A 528 20.76 32.05 7.70
CA ASN A 528 19.86 31.74 6.57
C ASN A 528 19.61 32.91 5.60
N GLY A 529 20.29 34.04 5.79
CA GLY A 529 20.28 35.17 4.85
C GLY A 529 18.91 35.84 4.64
N GLY A 530 17.89 35.50 5.43
CA GLY A 530 16.55 36.08 5.38
C GLY A 530 15.74 35.75 4.12
N ARG A 531 16.10 34.70 3.36
CA ARG A 531 15.43 34.34 2.12
C ARG A 531 15.57 32.85 1.80
N ILE A 532 14.50 32.24 1.29
CA ILE A 532 14.47 30.79 1.01
C ILE A 532 15.53 30.37 -0.02
N ASN A 533 16.17 29.23 0.22
CA ASN A 533 16.95 28.51 -0.79
C ASN A 533 16.05 27.95 -1.91
N MET A 534 16.56 27.91 -3.15
CA MET A 534 15.90 27.16 -4.22
C MET A 534 16.13 25.65 -4.06
N GLY A 535 15.27 24.84 -4.65
CA GLY A 535 15.39 23.37 -4.67
C GLY A 535 14.81 22.68 -3.45
N ALA A 536 15.04 21.36 -3.36
CA ALA A 536 14.32 20.41 -2.50
C ALA A 536 14.41 20.68 -1.00
N TYR A 537 15.52 21.28 -0.59
CA TYR A 537 15.83 21.53 0.81
C TYR A 537 15.48 22.96 1.27
N GLY A 538 14.98 23.82 0.37
CA GLY A 538 14.48 25.14 0.76
C GLY A 538 13.34 25.03 1.77
N ASN A 539 13.38 25.88 2.80
CA ASN A 539 12.51 25.83 3.97
C ASN A 539 12.48 24.47 4.68
N THR A 540 13.66 23.86 4.88
CA THR A 540 13.83 22.63 5.67
C THR A 540 14.97 22.76 6.67
N GLU A 541 14.98 21.90 7.69
CA GLU A 541 16.05 21.85 8.71
C GLU A 541 17.42 21.44 8.13
N GLU A 542 17.44 20.90 6.91
CA GLU A 542 18.65 20.49 6.19
C GLU A 542 19.08 21.51 5.12
N ALA A 543 18.41 22.67 5.03
CA ALA A 543 18.75 23.73 4.08
C ALA A 543 20.18 24.22 4.29
N SER A 544 20.89 24.48 3.18
CA SER A 544 22.30 24.89 3.26
C SER A 544 22.41 26.34 3.72
N LYS A 545 23.36 26.61 4.62
CA LYS A 545 23.48 27.89 5.32
C LYS A 545 24.01 28.99 4.41
N SER A 546 23.65 30.23 4.71
CA SER A 546 24.11 31.44 4.04
C SER A 546 25.44 31.94 4.61
N LEU A 547 26.22 32.65 3.80
CA LEU A 547 27.37 33.42 4.27
C LEU A 547 26.96 34.72 4.99
N LYS A 548 25.70 35.12 4.86
CA LYS A 548 25.14 36.34 5.45
C LYS A 548 24.26 35.97 6.62
N GLU A 549 24.30 36.79 7.67
CA GLU A 549 23.38 36.70 8.80
C GLU A 549 21.94 36.94 8.39
#